data_AF-A0A520XQT6-F1
#
_entry.id   AF-A0A520XQT6-F1
#
_cell.length_a   1.000
_cell.length_b   1.000
_cell.length_c   1.000
_cell.angle_alpha   90.00
_cell.angle_beta   90.00
_cell.angle_gamma   90.00
#
_symmetry.space_group_name_H-M   'P 1'
#
loop_
_entity.id
_entity.type
_entity.pdbx_description
1 polymer ?
#
loop_
_entity_poly.entity_id
_entity_poly.type
_entity_poly.pdbx_seq_one_letter_code
_entity_poly.pdbx_strand_id
1 'polypeptide(L)' 'MPDVCPRCASTLEGEDYYGVCALCRSQLREVFSDQARDVVAAEYEPKMNVVPNAVASKD' A
#
# COMPACT_ATOMS: atom_id res chain seq x y z
N MET A 1 -0.62 21.86 13.36
CA MET A 1 -0.29 21.13 12.11
C MET A 1 -1.22 21.67 11.03
N PRO A 2 -0.89 21.63 9.73
CA PRO A 2 -1.79 22.21 8.74
C PRO A 2 -3.10 21.40 8.72
N ASP A 3 -4.19 22.05 9.11
CA ASP A 3 -5.57 21.53 9.06
C ASP A 3 -6.09 21.57 7.62
N VAL A 4 -5.22 21.37 6.63
CA VAL A 4 -5.50 21.59 5.21
C VAL A 4 -5.19 20.32 4.45
N CYS A 5 -6.15 19.89 3.65
CA CYS A 5 -6.00 18.72 2.81
C CYS A 5 -4.91 18.97 1.75
N PRO A 6 -3.88 18.10 1.64
CA PRO A 6 -2.80 18.27 0.67
C PRO A 6 -3.23 18.06 -0.79
N ARG A 7 -4.44 17.54 -1.04
CA ARG A 7 -4.96 17.26 -2.39
C ARG A 7 -5.85 18.38 -2.93
N CYS A 8 -6.80 18.87 -2.14
CA CYS A 8 -7.79 19.85 -2.58
C CYS A 8 -7.71 21.19 -1.84
N ALA A 9 -6.76 21.34 -0.90
CA ALA A 9 -6.57 22.53 -0.07
C ALA A 9 -7.79 22.94 0.79
N SER A 10 -8.78 22.05 0.97
CA SER A 10 -9.89 22.29 1.89
C SER A 10 -9.45 22.14 3.35
N THR A 11 -10.13 22.84 4.25
CA THR A 11 -9.98 22.61 5.69
C THR A 11 -10.40 21.18 6.06
N LEU A 12 -9.63 20.53 6.93
CA LEU A 12 -9.91 19.21 7.50
C LEU A 12 -10.82 19.40 8.71
N GLU A 13 -12.12 19.19 8.53
CA GLU A 13 -13.09 19.23 9.62
C GLU A 13 -13.23 17.83 10.23
N GLY A 14 -12.88 17.67 11.51
CA GLY A 14 -13.14 16.43 12.28
C GLY A 14 -12.22 15.24 11.97
N GLU A 15 -11.02 15.48 11.44
CA GLU A 15 -10.01 14.43 11.22
C GLU A 15 -8.91 14.50 12.29
N ASP A 16 -8.69 13.40 13.00
CA ASP A 16 -7.68 13.31 14.07
C ASP A 16 -6.24 13.19 13.55
N TYR A 17 -6.08 12.90 12.26
CA TYR A 17 -4.79 12.59 11.64
C TYR A 17 -4.56 13.45 10.40
N TYR A 18 -3.31 13.87 10.22
CA TYR A 18 -2.88 14.56 9.00
C TYR A 18 -3.07 13.65 7.77
N GLY A 19 -3.76 14.15 6.75
CA GLY A 19 -4.00 13.38 5.53
C GLY A 19 -4.96 14.03 4.53
N VAL A 20 -5.39 13.23 3.56
CA VAL A 20 -6.42 13.61 2.59
C VAL A 20 -7.81 13.60 3.25
N CYS A 21 -8.65 14.60 2.93
CA CYS A 21 -9.99 14.71 3.49
C CYS A 21 -10.90 13.54 3.07
N ALA A 22 -11.96 13.29 3.85
CA ALA A 22 -12.93 12.22 3.58
C ALA A 22 -13.47 12.25 2.14
N LEU A 23 -13.77 13.43 1.59
CA LEU A 23 -14.23 13.58 0.22
C LEU A 23 -13.19 13.08 -0.80
N CYS A 24 -11.94 13.56 -0.69
CA CYS A 24 -10.86 13.13 -1.56
C CYS A 24 -10.59 11.63 -1.46
N ARG A 25 -10.71 11.05 -0.26
CA ARG A 25 -10.59 9.60 -0.04
C ARG A 25 -11.72 8.83 -0.73
N SER A 26 -12.96 9.31 -0.65
CA SER A 26 -14.10 8.66 -1.29
C SER A 26 -13.97 8.66 -2.81
N GLN A 27 -13.60 9.80 -3.41
CA GLN A 27 -13.36 9.92 -4.85
C GLN A 27 -12.23 9.00 -5.33
N LEU A 28 -11.12 8.95 -4.58
CA LEU A 28 -10.02 8.04 -4.90
C LEU A 28 -10.47 6.58 -4.83
N ARG A 29 -11.27 6.21 -3.83
CA ARG A 29 -11.81 4.86 -3.75
C ARG A 29 -12.71 4.57 -4.95
N GLU A 30 -13.62 5.45 -5.32
CA GLU A 30 -14.50 5.25 -6.48
C GLU A 30 -13.72 5.10 -7.80
N VAL A 31 -12.69 5.92 -8.02
CA VAL A 31 -11.88 5.88 -9.26
C VAL A 31 -10.99 4.63 -9.34
N PHE A 32 -10.53 4.11 -8.20
CA PHE A 32 -9.49 3.07 -8.14
C PHE A 32 -9.94 1.75 -7.50
N SER A 33 -11.14 1.64 -6.91
CA SER A 33 -11.62 0.40 -6.26
C SER A 33 -11.85 -0.72 -7.24
N ASP A 34 -12.29 -0.37 -8.46
CA ASP A 34 -12.75 -1.34 -9.46
C ASP A 34 -11.69 -1.63 -10.52
N GLN A 35 -10.47 -1.12 -10.31
CA GLN A 35 -9.32 -1.52 -11.12
C GLN A 35 -8.88 -2.91 -10.66
N ALA A 36 -9.62 -3.94 -11.11
CA ALA A 36 -9.13 -5.29 -11.15
C ALA A 36 -7.81 -5.26 -11.94
N ARG A 37 -6.69 -5.29 -11.21
CA ARG A 37 -5.39 -5.43 -11.86
C ARG A 37 -5.37 -6.81 -12.47
N ASP A 38 -5.01 -6.89 -13.74
CA ASP A 38 -4.65 -8.15 -14.37
C ASP A 38 -3.36 -8.63 -13.69
N VAL A 39 -3.54 -9.33 -12.57
CA VAL A 39 -2.46 -10.05 -11.91
C VAL A 39 -2.27 -11.29 -12.76
N VAL A 40 -1.34 -11.20 -13.70
CA VAL A 40 -0.81 -12.39 -14.34
C VAL A 40 -0.29 -13.28 -13.22
N ALA A 41 -1.02 -14.36 -12.95
CA ALA A 41 -0.60 -15.41 -12.04
C ALA A 41 0.60 -16.10 -12.68
N ALA A 42 1.77 -15.45 -12.60
CA ALA A 42 3.02 -16.11 -12.87
C ALA A 42 3.13 -17.22 -11.83
N GLU A 43 3.17 -18.46 -12.31
CA GLU A 43 3.40 -19.62 -11.48
C GLU A 43 4.63 -19.36 -10.63
N TYR A 44 4.48 -19.49 -9.31
CA TYR A 44 5.58 -19.26 -8.39
C TYR A 44 6.61 -20.38 -8.58
N GLU A 45 7.65 -20.12 -9.36
CA GLU A 45 8.84 -20.94 -9.39
C GLU A 45 9.75 -20.53 -8.22
N PRO A 46 9.94 -21.40 -7.20
CA PRO A 46 10.88 -21.13 -6.14
C PRO A 46 12.28 -21.02 -6.76
N LYS A 47 12.82 -19.80 -6.85
CA LYS A 47 14.21 -19.61 -7.25
C LYS A 47 15.08 -20.23 -6.17
N MET A 48 15.76 -21.33 -6.50
CA MET A 48 16.76 -22.03 -5.67
C MET A 48 18.04 -21.19 -5.43
N ASN A 49 17.92 -19.88 -5.22
CA ASN A 49 19.05 -19.02 -4.84
C ASN A 49 19.29 -19.03 -3.32
N VAL A 50 18.76 -20.00 -2.60
CA VAL A 50 19.13 -20.25 -1.21
C VAL A 50 20.40 -21.09 -1.22
N VAL A 51 21.55 -20.44 -0.99
CA VAL A 51 22.74 -21.17 -0.56
C VAL A 51 22.41 -21.71 0.84
N PRO A 52 22.39 -23.04 1.06
CA PRO A 52 22.18 -23.57 2.40
C PRO A 52 23.28 -23.02 3.30
N ASN A 53 22.90 -22.27 4.33
CA ASN A 53 23.83 -21.79 5.35
C ASN A 53 24.52 -23.03 5.96
N ALA A 54 25.84 -23.11 5.81
CA ALA A 54 26.65 -24.27 6.21
C ALA A 54 26.85 -24.35 7.74
N VAL A 55 25.80 -24.15 8.52
CA VAL A 55 25.87 -24.21 10.00
C VAL A 55 24.88 -25.24 10.51
N ALA A 56 25.34 -26.49 10.56
CA ALA A 56 25.03 -27.48 11.60
C ALA A 56 25.85 -28.78 11.39
N SER A 57 27.18 -28.71 11.37
CA SER A 57 27.97 -29.89 11.74
C SER A 57 28.02 -29.95 13.27
N LYS A 58 27.27 -30.90 13.86
CA LYS A 58 27.57 -31.39 15.22
C LYS A 58 28.75 -32.35 15.10
N ASP A 59 29.90 -31.92 15.57
CA ASP A 59 30.89 -32.78 16.21
C ASP A 59 31.34 -32.07 17.50
#